data_AF-A0A7C3RCW9-F1
#
_entry.id   AF-A0A7C3RCW9-F1
#
_cell.length_a   1.000
_cell.length_b   1.000
_cell.length_c   1.000
_cell.angle_alpha   90.00
_cell.angle_beta   90.00
_cell.angle_gamma   90.00
#
_symmetry.space_group_name_H-M   'P 1'
#
loop_
_entity.id
_entity.type
_entity.pdbx_description
1 polymer ?
#
loop_
_entity_poly.entity_id
_entity_poly.type
_entity_poly.pdbx_seq_one_letter_code
_entity_poly.pdbx_strand_id
1 'polypeptide(L)'
;MKKAAFMLSLAGVADSAYLLLGEVVLCPTEMCTSISVFSLPPFLPAILGLCWFLLSIFIFISNVNRILLDIWRFSGVFGASFLATYAILHSYFCPFCFMAYGIGIMLVAFSEKLYG
;
A
#
# COMPACT_ATOMS: atom_id res chain seq x y z
N MET A 1 17.56 -0.61 10.49
CA MET A 1 16.12 -0.38 10.18
C MET A 1 15.90 0.21 8.79
N LYS A 2 16.65 1.26 8.37
CA LYS A 2 16.52 1.82 7.01
C LYS A 2 16.64 0.79 5.86
N LYS A 3 17.62 -0.12 5.91
CA LYS A 3 17.75 -1.21 4.91
C LYS A 3 16.52 -2.12 4.86
N ALA A 4 15.96 -2.48 6.02
CA ALA A 4 14.76 -3.32 6.09
C ALA A 4 13.52 -2.56 5.57
N ALA A 5 13.37 -1.28 5.91
CA ALA A 5 12.32 -0.42 5.38
C ALA A 5 12.42 -0.27 3.85
N PHE A 6 13.64 -0.16 3.32
CA PHE A 6 13.87 -0.12 1.88
C PHE A 6 13.46 -1.43 1.19
N MET A 7 13.85 -2.59 1.73
CA MET A 7 13.44 -3.90 1.19
C MET A 7 11.92 -4.10 1.25
N LEU A 8 11.29 -3.69 2.35
CA LEU A 8 9.82 -3.71 2.50
C LEU A 8 9.13 -2.78 1.50
N SER A 9 9.70 -1.60 1.24
CA SER A 9 9.18 -0.68 0.24
C SER A 9 9.23 -1.29 -1.16
N LEU A 10 10.34 -1.94 -1.52
CA LEU A 10 10.46 -2.66 -2.80
C LEU A 10 9.46 -3.81 -2.91
N ALA A 11 9.23 -4.56 -1.83
CA ALA A 11 8.22 -5.62 -1.80
C ALA A 11 6.81 -5.05 -2.03
N GLY A 12 6.47 -3.93 -1.38
CA GLY A 12 5.20 -3.23 -1.59
C GLY A 12 5.03 -2.69 -3.02
N VAL A 13 6.09 -2.15 -3.62
CA VAL A 13 6.09 -1.75 -5.04
C VAL A 13 5.83 -2.93 -5.95
N ALA A 14 6.52 -4.06 -5.74
CA ALA A 14 6.34 -5.26 -6.54
C ALA A 14 4.92 -5.83 -6.43
N ASP A 15 4.37 -5.88 -5.22
CA ASP A 15 3.00 -6.30 -4.95
C ASP A 15 1.96 -5.40 -5.62
N SER A 16 2.08 -4.07 -5.45
CA SER A 16 1.14 -3.12 -6.07
C SER A 16 1.26 -3.10 -7.59
N ALA A 17 2.47 -3.27 -8.14
CA ALA A 17 2.67 -3.40 -9.58
C ALA A 17 2.06 -4.70 -10.12
N TYR A 18 2.18 -5.81 -9.38
CA TYR A 18 1.55 -7.08 -9.74
C TYR A 18 0.02 -6.95 -9.76
N LEU A 19 -0.58 -6.33 -8.74
CA LEU A 19 -2.01 -6.04 -8.71
C LEU A 19 -2.46 -5.18 -9.89
N LEU A 20 -1.69 -4.13 -10.22
CA LEU A 20 -2.00 -3.26 -11.35
C LEU A 20 -1.93 -4.00 -12.70
N LEU A 21 -0.97 -4.91 -12.86
CA LEU A 21 -0.88 -5.77 -14.04
C LEU A 21 -2.02 -6.79 -14.09
N GLY A 22 -2.46 -7.32 -12.96
CA GLY A 22 -3.59 -8.24 -12.86
C GLY A 22 -4.95 -7.65 -13.24
N GLU A 23 -5.09 -6.32 -13.18
CA GLU A 23 -6.26 -5.60 -13.71
C GLU A 23 -6.22 -5.49 -15.26
N VAL A 24 -5.03 -5.56 -15.86
CA VAL A 24 -4.82 -5.41 -17.32
C VAL A 24 -4.70 -6.77 -18.03
N VAL A 25 -4.15 -7.77 -17.36
CA VAL A 25 -3.94 -9.13 -17.84
C VAL A 25 -4.77 -10.06 -16.95
N LEU A 26 -5.65 -10.89 -17.54
CA LEU A 26 -6.50 -11.83 -16.78
C LEU A 26 -5.66 -12.57 -15.72
N CYS A 27 -5.87 -12.22 -14.46
CA CYS A 27 -5.19 -12.80 -13.33
C CYS A 27 -5.47 -14.32 -13.29
N PRO A 28 -4.46 -15.20 -13.25
CA PRO A 28 -4.65 -16.65 -13.27
C PRO A 28 -5.28 -17.20 -11.98
N THR A 29 -5.38 -16.37 -10.95
CA THR A 29 -6.02 -16.70 -9.68
C THR A 29 -7.32 -15.92 -9.56
N GLU A 30 -8.47 -16.58 -9.64
CA GLU A 30 -9.81 -16.02 -9.38
C GLU A 30 -10.00 -15.47 -7.95
N MET A 31 -8.94 -15.47 -7.14
CA MET A 31 -8.88 -15.05 -5.73
C MET A 31 -8.63 -13.55 -5.56
N CYS A 32 -8.42 -12.80 -6.64
CA CYS A 32 -8.28 -11.34 -6.61
C CYS A 32 -9.44 -10.71 -7.38
N THR A 33 -10.57 -10.57 -6.70
CA THR A 33 -11.61 -9.66 -7.19
C THR A 33 -11.12 -8.23 -7.02
N SER A 34 -11.38 -7.39 -8.00
CA SER A 34 -11.01 -5.98 -7.94
C SER A 34 -11.90 -5.25 -6.93
N ILE A 35 -11.33 -4.29 -6.19
CA ILE A 35 -12.10 -3.46 -5.26
C ILE A 35 -12.97 -2.52 -6.08
N SER A 36 -14.25 -2.83 -6.20
CA SER A 36 -15.23 -1.93 -6.81
C SER A 36 -15.85 -1.05 -5.73
N VAL A 37 -15.38 0.19 -5.63
CA VAL A 37 -16.07 1.24 -4.87
C VAL A 37 -17.01 1.95 -5.84
N PHE A 38 -18.27 2.13 -5.46
CA PHE A 38 -19.24 2.85 -6.31
C PHE A 38 -18.63 4.19 -6.76
N SER A 39 -18.53 4.40 -8.08
CA SER A 39 -17.93 5.56 -8.79
C SER A 39 -16.40 5.62 -8.97
N LEU A 40 -15.61 4.64 -8.50
CA LEU A 40 -14.15 4.65 -8.70
C LEU A 40 -13.66 3.50 -9.60
N PRO A 41 -12.64 3.75 -10.44
CA PRO A 41 -12.05 2.69 -11.26
C PRO A 41 -11.38 1.61 -10.40
N PRO A 42 -11.48 0.31 -10.78
CA PRO A 42 -10.96 -0.82 -10.01
C PRO A 42 -9.43 -0.78 -9.83
N PHE A 43 -8.70 -0.20 -10.79
CA PHE A 43 -7.24 -0.05 -10.75
C PHE A 43 -6.75 1.08 -9.84
N LEU A 44 -7.64 1.99 -9.40
CA LEU A 44 -7.24 3.19 -8.67
C LEU A 44 -6.56 2.88 -7.32
N PRO A 45 -7.05 1.93 -6.49
CA PRO A 45 -6.38 1.57 -5.25
C PRO A 45 -4.97 1.02 -5.46
N ALA A 46 -4.75 0.23 -6.53
CA ALA A 46 -3.44 -0.31 -6.86
C ALA A 46 -2.45 0.80 -7.28
N ILE A 47 -2.90 1.79 -8.05
CA ILE A 47 -2.08 2.97 -8.41
C ILE A 47 -1.72 3.78 -7.15
N LEU A 48 -2.70 4.03 -6.27
CA LEU A 48 -2.45 4.78 -5.04
C LEU A 48 -1.46 4.04 -4.13
N GLY A 49 -1.60 2.73 -3.97
CA GLY A 49 -0.65 1.87 -3.24
C GLY A 49 0.75 1.94 -3.85
N LEU A 50 0.86 1.80 -5.18
CA LEU A 50 2.13 1.89 -5.90
C LEU A 50 2.82 3.24 -5.67
N CYS A 51 2.09 4.35 -5.84
CA CYS A 51 2.60 5.69 -5.58
C CYS A 51 3.05 5.86 -4.12
N TRP A 52 2.31 5.29 -3.16
CA TRP A 52 2.62 5.37 -1.75
C TRP A 52 3.91 4.61 -1.38
N PHE A 53 4.11 3.40 -1.94
CA PHE A 53 5.36 2.64 -1.75
C PHE A 53 6.55 3.24 -2.50
N LEU A 54 6.34 3.86 -3.66
CA LEU A 54 7.40 4.63 -4.33
C LEU A 54 7.81 5.85 -3.48
N LEU A 55 6.84 6.53 -2.87
CA LEU A 55 7.11 7.63 -1.95
C LEU A 55 7.84 7.16 -0.69
N SER A 56 7.54 5.96 -0.18
CA SER A 56 8.25 5.41 0.98
C SER A 56 9.73 5.20 0.68
N ILE A 57 10.10 4.76 -0.53
CA ILE A 57 11.51 4.67 -0.96
C ILE A 57 12.18 6.04 -0.84
N PHE A 58 11.54 7.10 -1.35
CA PHE A 58 12.08 8.45 -1.26
C PHE A 58 12.25 8.92 0.19
N ILE A 59 11.28 8.62 1.06
CA ILE A 59 11.31 8.98 2.49
C ILE A 59 12.48 8.30 3.23
N PHE A 60 12.77 7.03 2.94
CA PHE A 60 13.84 6.31 3.63
C PHE A 60 15.24 6.56 3.07
N ILE A 61 15.35 7.04 1.82
CA ILE A 61 16.63 7.44 1.20
C ILE A 61 16.98 8.90 1.53
N SER A 62 16.00 9.80 1.45
CA SER A 62 16.22 11.24 1.57
C SER A 62 15.91 11.75 2.98
N ASN A 63 16.52 12.87 3.39
CA ASN A 63 16.07 13.62 4.56
C ASN A 63 14.86 14.47 4.18
N VAL A 64 13.67 13.89 4.32
CA VAL A 64 12.38 14.53 4.05
C VAL A 64 11.91 15.41 5.20
N ASN A 65 11.15 16.46 4.86
CA ASN A 65 10.52 17.33 5.85
C ASN A 65 9.45 16.56 6.66
N ARG A 66 9.31 16.91 7.94
CA ARG A 66 8.36 16.31 8.88
C ARG A 66 6.91 16.36 8.38
N ILE A 67 6.51 17.45 7.75
CA ILE A 67 5.15 17.60 7.18
C ILE A 67 4.86 16.51 6.14
N LEU A 68 5.81 16.25 5.23
CA LEU A 68 5.64 15.23 4.19
C LEU A 68 5.61 13.83 4.79
N LEU A 69 6.44 13.59 5.81
CA LEU A 69 6.48 12.33 6.55
C LEU A 69 5.14 12.06 7.24
N ASP A 70 4.56 13.05 7.90
CA ASP A 70 3.28 12.92 8.62
C ASP A 70 2.12 12.68 7.63
N ILE A 71 2.09 13.39 6.49
CA ILE A 71 1.10 13.16 5.44
C ILE A 71 1.22 11.74 4.87
N TRP A 72 2.44 11.27 4.62
CA TRP A 72 2.68 9.91 4.12
C TRP A 72 2.24 8.84 5.14
N ARG A 73 2.57 9.01 6.42
CA ARG A 73 2.11 8.11 7.49
C ARG A 73 0.59 8.08 7.59
N PHE A 74 -0.04 9.26 7.65
CA PHE A 74 -1.48 9.40 7.73
C PHE A 74 -2.19 8.74 6.56
N SER A 75 -1.75 9.01 5.32
CA SER A 75 -2.35 8.41 4.12
C SER A 75 -2.22 6.88 4.10
N GLY A 76 -1.10 6.34 4.60
CA GLY A 76 -0.91 4.89 4.74
C GLY A 76 -1.90 4.28 5.73
N VAL A 77 -2.03 4.85 6.93
CA VAL A 77 -2.98 4.39 7.97
C VAL A 77 -4.44 4.54 7.51
N PHE A 78 -4.75 5.64 6.82
CA PHE A 78 -6.09 5.89 6.26
C PHE A 78 -6.45 4.85 5.19
N GLY A 79 -5.56 4.61 4.22
CA GLY A 79 -5.78 3.59 3.19
C GLY A 79 -5.93 2.19 3.78
N ALA A 80 -5.12 1.87 4.80
CA ALA A 80 -5.21 0.65 5.58
C ALA A 80 -6.59 0.46 6.27
N SER A 81 -7.07 1.51 6.91
CA SER A 81 -8.37 1.51 7.60
C SER A 81 -9.53 1.40 6.62
N PHE A 82 -9.43 2.06 5.46
CA PHE A 82 -10.39 1.95 4.37
C PHE A 82 -10.49 0.51 3.86
N LEU A 83 -9.36 -0.15 3.57
CA LEU A 83 -9.35 -1.53 3.10
C LEU A 83 -9.95 -2.49 4.12
N ALA A 84 -9.60 -2.34 5.41
CA ALA A 84 -10.16 -3.16 6.48
C ALA A 84 -11.68 -2.99 6.60
N THR A 85 -12.18 -1.76 6.50
CA THR A 85 -13.61 -1.47 6.53
C THR A 85 -14.32 -2.07 5.32
N TYR A 86 -13.75 -1.91 4.12
CA TYR A 86 -14.28 -2.48 2.89
C TYR A 86 -14.34 -4.01 2.95
N ALA A 87 -13.28 -4.65 3.46
CA ALA A 87 -13.21 -6.09 3.65
C ALA A 87 -14.35 -6.63 4.51
N ILE A 88 -14.65 -5.96 5.63
CA ILE A 88 -15.73 -6.36 6.54
C ILE A 88 -17.10 -6.15 5.89
N LEU A 89 -17.34 -4.99 5.29
CA LEU A 89 -18.66 -4.64 4.72
C LEU A 89 -19.03 -5.51 3.51
N HIS A 90 -18.06 -5.87 2.68
CA HIS A 90 -18.29 -6.58 1.43
C HIS A 90 -17.87 -8.05 1.47
N SER A 91 -17.47 -8.57 2.64
CA SER A 91 -16.85 -9.92 2.77
C SER A 91 -15.72 -10.13 1.75
N TYR A 92 -14.95 -9.06 1.52
CA TYR A 92 -13.92 -9.01 0.49
C TYR A 92 -12.62 -9.60 1.00
N PHE A 93 -12.01 -10.48 0.18
CA PHE A 93 -10.74 -11.12 0.51
C PHE A 93 -9.78 -11.08 -0.69
N CYS A 94 -8.62 -10.45 -0.49
CA CYS A 94 -7.53 -10.38 -1.45
C CYS A 94 -6.20 -10.52 -0.71
N PRO A 95 -5.50 -11.67 -0.80
CA PRO A 95 -4.26 -11.93 -0.07
C PRO A 95 -3.18 -10.87 -0.33
N PHE A 96 -2.99 -10.46 -1.59
CA PHE A 96 -2.02 -9.44 -1.97
C PHE A 96 -2.36 -8.07 -1.37
N CYS A 97 -3.63 -7.68 -1.41
CA CYS A 97 -4.10 -6.43 -0.81
C CYS A 97 -3.85 -6.38 0.71
N PHE A 98 -4.07 -7.50 1.41
CA PHE A 98 -3.76 -7.63 2.85
C PHE A 98 -2.24 -7.68 3.12
N MET A 99 -1.46 -8.24 2.20
CA MET A 99 0.00 -8.21 2.29
C MET A 99 0.52 -6.77 2.15
N ALA A 100 0.04 -6.02 1.16
CA ALA A 100 0.35 -4.59 0.99
C ALA A 100 -0.02 -3.80 2.24
N TYR A 101 -1.20 -4.05 2.82
CA TYR A 101 -1.61 -3.47 4.11
C TYR A 101 -0.59 -3.75 5.22
N GLY A 102 -0.22 -5.02 5.42
CA GLY A 102 0.72 -5.42 6.47
C GLY A 102 2.10 -4.78 6.29
N ILE A 103 2.61 -4.75 5.06
CA ILE A 103 3.86 -4.08 4.71
C ILE A 103 3.77 -2.57 5.00
N GLY A 104 2.66 -1.93 4.60
CA GLY A 104 2.43 -0.50 4.80
C GLY A 104 2.44 -0.11 6.29
N ILE A 105 1.71 -0.85 7.14
CA ILE A 105 1.70 -0.60 8.58
C ILE A 105 3.09 -0.81 9.20
N MET A 106 3.83 -1.85 8.78
CA MET A 106 5.20 -2.04 9.24
C MET A 106 6.12 -0.88 8.83
N LEU A 107 5.98 -0.35 7.62
CA LEU A 107 6.75 0.81 7.16
C LEU A 107 6.44 2.06 7.98
N VAL A 108 5.16 2.30 8.30
CA VAL A 108 4.77 3.40 9.19
C VAL A 108 5.42 3.23 10.57
N ALA A 109 5.33 2.03 11.17
CA ALA A 109 5.95 1.75 12.47
C ALA A 109 7.48 1.94 12.45
N PHE A 110 8.15 1.51 11.38
CA PHE A 110 9.58 1.73 11.20
C PHE A 110 9.92 3.21 11.04
N SER A 111 9.07 3.98 10.36
CA SER A 111 9.25 5.41 10.23
C SER A 111 9.14 6.12 11.58
N GLU A 112 8.17 5.74 12.43
CA GLU A 112 8.03 6.31 13.80
C GLU A 112 9.28 6.03 14.63
N LYS A 113 9.79 4.81 14.57
CA LYS A 113 10.99 4.45 15.32
C LYS A 113 12.28 5.13 14.82
N LEU A 114 12.31 5.61 13.58
CA LEU A 114 13.50 6.23 12.97
C LEU A 114 13.49 7.76 13.03
N TYR A 115 12.32 8.38 13.00
CA TYR A 115 12.14 9.82 12.80
C TYR A 115 11.20 10.47 13.83
N GLY A 116 10.54 9.68 14.68
CA GLY A 116 9.80 10.17 15.86
C GLY A 116 10.72 10.33 17.06
#